data_AF-A0A452GLV3-F1
#
_entry.id   AF-A0A452GLV3-F1
#
_cell.length_a   1.000
_cell.length_b   1.000
_cell.length_c   1.000
_cell.angle_alpha   90.00
_cell.angle_beta   90.00
_cell.angle_gamma   90.00
#
_symmetry.space_group_name_H-M   'P 1'
#
loop_
_entity.id
_entity.type
_entity.pdbx_description
1 polymer ?
#
loop_
_entity_poly.entity_id
_entity_poly.type
_entity_poly.pdbx_seq_one_letter_code
_entity_poly.pdbx_strand_id
1 'polypeptide(L)'
;MPAPHPLTPCASRGDPDLVKLNVAISCGYLLYDLLLLLRYWKTLGDSLFVCHHLVALYAYGYVLSRGVLPYFANFRLLSELSTPFVNLRWFFDTVGQPRSSWFVLANGLAMTVVFFLVRIAVIPSYYARMLAWYGTPEYARLGLAVQVAWIVPSLALEVLNLVWMYKIIRGFYRAFCRPREHKLACGHSD
;
A
#
# COMPACT_ATOMS: atom_id res chain seq x y z
N MET A 1 -0.55 41.31 -46.29
CA MET A 1 -0.85 40.96 -44.88
C MET A 1 -0.92 39.44 -44.79
N PRO A 2 0.03 38.76 -44.14
CA PRO A 2 -0.06 37.32 -43.92
C PRO A 2 -0.95 37.02 -42.69
N ALA A 3 -1.77 35.97 -42.80
CA ALA A 3 -2.67 35.49 -41.76
C ALA A 3 -1.89 34.93 -40.54
N PRO A 4 -2.44 35.00 -39.32
CA PRO A 4 -1.78 34.44 -38.14
C PRO A 4 -1.79 32.91 -38.20
N HIS A 5 -0.61 32.32 -38.00
CA HIS A 5 -0.43 30.88 -37.81
C HIS A 5 -1.28 30.38 -36.62
N PRO A 6 -1.90 29.18 -36.71
CA PRO A 6 -2.56 28.58 -35.56
C PRO A 6 -1.51 28.30 -34.49
N LEU A 7 -1.72 28.87 -33.30
CA LEU A 7 -0.92 28.59 -32.12
C LEU A 7 -1.01 27.08 -31.84
N THR A 8 0.10 26.38 -32.05
CA THR A 8 0.29 25.04 -31.49
C THR A 8 0.02 25.13 -29.98
N PRO A 9 -0.82 24.25 -29.39
CA PRO A 9 -0.95 24.22 -27.95
C PRO A 9 0.41 23.83 -27.41
N CYS A 10 1.08 24.78 -26.77
CA CYS A 10 2.28 24.55 -25.99
C CYS A 10 1.91 23.45 -24.99
N ALA A 11 2.44 22.23 -25.21
CA ALA A 11 2.22 21.10 -24.33
C ALA A 11 2.46 21.57 -22.90
N SER A 12 1.37 21.63 -22.13
CA SER A 12 1.42 22.21 -20.80
C SER A 12 2.38 21.34 -19.99
N ARG A 13 3.46 21.94 -19.48
CA ARG A 13 4.51 21.25 -18.72
C ARG A 13 4.01 20.76 -17.34
N GLY A 14 2.70 20.66 -17.16
CA GLY A 14 2.01 20.30 -15.94
C GLY A 14 0.74 19.48 -16.16
N ASP A 15 0.50 18.93 -17.36
CA ASP A 15 -0.63 18.02 -17.54
C ASP A 15 -0.39 16.73 -16.76
N PRO A 16 -1.25 16.41 -15.76
CA PRO A 16 -1.07 15.26 -14.89
C PRO A 16 -1.51 13.96 -15.56
N ASP A 17 -1.50 13.86 -16.89
CA ASP A 17 -2.03 12.72 -17.63
C ASP A 17 -1.28 11.43 -17.29
N LEU A 18 0.05 11.50 -17.12
CA LEU A 18 0.84 10.36 -16.66
C LEU A 18 0.45 9.93 -15.24
N VAL A 19 0.16 10.89 -14.37
CA VAL A 19 -0.21 10.64 -12.97
C VAL A 19 -1.61 10.03 -12.90
N LYS A 20 -2.56 10.52 -13.71
CA LYS A 20 -3.93 9.97 -13.84
C LYS A 20 -3.91 8.58 -14.48
N LEU A 21 -3.09 8.38 -15.52
CA LEU A 21 -2.90 7.09 -16.16
C LEU A 21 -2.36 6.05 -15.16
N ASN A 22 -1.39 6.42 -14.33
CA ASN A 22 -0.87 5.52 -13.28
C ASN A 22 -1.95 5.13 -12.27
N VAL A 23 -2.80 6.07 -11.84
CA VAL A 23 -3.94 5.78 -10.97
C VAL A 23 -4.94 4.83 -11.65
N ALA A 24 -5.20 5.02 -12.95
CA ALA A 24 -6.13 4.17 -13.70
C ALA A 24 -5.60 2.73 -13.84
N ILE A 25 -4.32 2.58 -14.20
CA ILE A 25 -3.65 1.27 -14.28
C ILE A 25 -3.67 0.59 -12.91
N SER A 26 -3.33 1.34 -11.85
CA SER A 26 -3.29 0.81 -10.49
C SER A 26 -4.67 0.39 -9.98
N CYS A 27 -5.73 1.13 -10.34
CA CYS A 27 -7.11 0.76 -10.02
C CYS A 27 -7.51 -0.57 -10.70
N GLY A 28 -7.16 -0.72 -11.98
CA GLY A 28 -7.38 -1.99 -12.71
C GLY A 28 -6.62 -3.16 -12.09
N TYR A 29 -5.37 -2.94 -11.69
CA TYR A 29 -4.56 -3.92 -10.97
C TYR A 29 -5.20 -4.34 -9.64
N LEU A 30 -5.61 -3.39 -8.79
CA LEU A 30 -6.26 -3.68 -7.50
C LEU A 30 -7.59 -4.42 -7.66
N LEU A 31 -8.35 -4.11 -8.71
CA LEU A 31 -9.59 -4.82 -9.03
C LEU A 31 -9.31 -6.26 -9.42
N TYR A 32 -8.30 -6.47 -10.27
CA TYR A 32 -7.88 -7.81 -10.68
C TYR A 32 -7.36 -8.63 -9.49
N ASP A 33 -6.58 -8.03 -8.60
CA ASP A 33 -6.09 -8.70 -7.39
C ASP A 33 -7.24 -9.10 -6.46
N LEU A 34 -8.23 -8.21 -6.27
CA LEU A 34 -9.45 -8.54 -5.53
C LEU A 34 -10.21 -9.72 -6.14
N LEU A 35 -10.35 -9.77 -7.47
CA LEU A 35 -11.01 -10.90 -8.14
C LEU A 35 -10.23 -12.20 -7.95
N LEU A 36 -8.89 -12.17 -7.99
CA LEU A 36 -8.05 -13.32 -7.69
C LEU A 36 -8.22 -13.79 -6.24
N LEU A 37 -8.21 -12.87 -5.27
CA LEU A 37 -8.43 -13.18 -3.86
C LEU A 37 -9.79 -13.86 -3.63
N LEU A 38 -10.85 -13.36 -4.27
CA LEU A 38 -12.19 -13.94 -4.19
C LEU A 38 -12.27 -15.31 -4.89
N ARG A 39 -11.62 -15.46 -6.06
CA ARG A 39 -11.61 -16.71 -6.82
C ARG A 39 -10.85 -17.83 -6.10
N TYR A 40 -9.72 -17.48 -5.46
CA TYR A 40 -8.83 -18.39 -4.75
C TYR A 40 -8.94 -18.24 -3.23
N TRP A 41 -10.16 -17.99 -2.73
CA TRP A 41 -10.43 -17.74 -1.32
C TRP A 41 -9.87 -18.80 -0.37
N LYS A 42 -9.93 -20.09 -0.75
CA LYS A 42 -9.44 -21.20 0.09
C LYS A 42 -7.93 -21.15 0.34
N THR A 43 -7.16 -20.46 -0.50
CA THR A 43 -5.70 -20.47 -0.46
C THR A 43 -5.13 -19.10 -0.08
N LEU A 44 -5.77 -18.02 -0.52
CA LEU A 44 -5.30 -16.64 -0.38
C LEU A 44 -6.24 -15.74 0.44
N GLY A 45 -7.44 -16.23 0.77
CA GLY A 45 -8.50 -15.41 1.36
C GLY A 45 -8.17 -14.94 2.77
N ASP A 46 -8.05 -13.62 2.93
CA ASP A 46 -8.06 -12.94 4.23
C ASP A 46 -9.03 -11.76 4.16
N SER A 47 -10.02 -11.75 5.05
CA SER A 47 -11.06 -10.72 5.12
C SER A 47 -10.47 -9.31 5.31
N LEU A 48 -9.33 -9.19 5.98
CA LEU A 48 -8.62 -7.91 6.14
C LEU A 48 -8.04 -7.41 4.80
N PHE A 49 -7.51 -8.32 3.97
CA PHE A 49 -7.02 -7.96 2.64
C PHE A 49 -8.17 -7.61 1.70
N VAL A 50 -9.31 -8.31 1.75
CA VAL A 50 -10.48 -7.91 0.93
C VAL A 50 -11.04 -6.56 1.37
N CYS A 51 -11.16 -6.33 2.67
CA CYS A 51 -11.58 -5.02 3.19
C CYS A 51 -10.63 -3.90 2.72
N HIS A 52 -9.32 -4.12 2.79
CA HIS A 52 -8.31 -3.21 2.25
C HIS A 52 -8.54 -2.86 0.79
N HIS A 53 -8.72 -3.88 -0.06
CA HIS A 53 -8.91 -3.69 -1.50
C HIS A 53 -10.21 -2.94 -1.81
N LEU A 54 -11.30 -3.22 -1.09
CA LEU A 54 -12.56 -2.50 -1.27
C LEU A 54 -12.45 -1.02 -0.88
N VAL A 55 -11.79 -0.74 0.25
CA VAL A 55 -11.56 0.65 0.72
C VAL A 55 -10.63 1.39 -0.24
N ALA A 56 -9.58 0.73 -0.74
CA ALA A 56 -8.66 1.29 -1.74
C ALA A 56 -9.38 1.56 -3.08
N LEU A 57 -10.13 0.59 -3.61
CA LEU A 57 -10.90 0.75 -4.85
C LEU A 57 -11.95 1.85 -4.75
N TYR A 58 -12.61 1.98 -3.59
CA TYR A 58 -13.53 3.09 -3.35
C TYR A 58 -12.81 4.45 -3.44
N ALA A 59 -11.66 4.60 -2.77
CA ALA A 59 -10.89 5.84 -2.79
C ALA A 59 -10.32 6.16 -4.20
N TYR A 60 -9.75 5.17 -4.88
CA TYR A 60 -9.19 5.34 -6.22
C TYR A 60 -10.27 5.59 -7.28
N GLY A 61 -11.44 4.94 -7.16
CA GLY A 61 -12.60 5.20 -8.00
C GLY A 61 -13.10 6.64 -7.87
N TYR A 62 -13.09 7.19 -6.65
CA TYR A 62 -13.47 8.59 -6.40
C TYR A 62 -12.45 9.59 -6.96
N VAL A 63 -11.16 9.28 -6.88
CA VAL A 63 -10.07 10.07 -7.48
C VAL A 63 -10.19 10.09 -9.02
N LEU A 64 -10.48 8.94 -9.63
CA LEU A 64 -10.63 8.83 -11.08
C LEU A 64 -11.90 9.53 -11.60
N SER A 65 -13.04 9.39 -10.90
CA SER A 65 -14.31 9.97 -11.36
C SER A 65 -14.36 11.49 -11.23
N ARG A 66 -13.65 12.05 -10.24
CA ARG A 66 -13.60 13.51 -10.00
C ARG A 66 -12.32 14.17 -10.53
N GLY A 67 -11.30 13.40 -10.88
CA GLY A 67 -10.02 13.91 -11.40
C GLY A 67 -9.19 14.71 -10.39
N VAL A 68 -9.42 14.52 -9.09
CA VAL A 68 -8.83 15.31 -7.99
C VAL A 68 -7.91 14.46 -7.12
N LEU A 69 -6.93 15.10 -6.47
CA LEU A 69 -5.97 14.45 -5.55
C LEU A 69 -5.11 13.30 -6.15
N PRO A 70 -4.71 13.32 -7.44
CA PRO A 70 -3.93 12.22 -8.02
C PRO A 70 -2.53 12.09 -7.37
N TYR A 71 -1.99 13.17 -6.81
CA TYR A 71 -0.76 13.15 -6.01
C TYR A 71 -0.89 12.25 -4.77
N PHE A 72 -1.97 12.40 -4.00
CA PHE A 72 -2.18 11.60 -2.78
C PHE A 72 -2.45 10.12 -3.11
N ALA A 73 -3.13 9.84 -4.22
CA ALA A 73 -3.30 8.48 -4.72
C ALA A 73 -1.95 7.86 -5.12
N ASN A 74 -1.10 8.57 -5.86
CA ASN A 74 0.21 8.04 -6.25
C ASN A 74 1.14 7.85 -5.05
N PHE A 75 1.10 8.75 -4.08
CA PHE A 75 1.87 8.59 -2.84
C PHE A 75 1.50 7.29 -2.12
N ARG A 76 0.22 6.90 -2.14
CA ARG A 76 -0.25 5.64 -1.55
C ARG A 76 0.24 4.39 -2.31
N LEU A 77 0.55 4.50 -3.60
CA LEU A 77 1.13 3.38 -4.37
C LEU A 77 2.51 2.96 -3.87
N LEU A 78 3.23 3.82 -3.13
CA LEU A 78 4.48 3.41 -2.47
C LEU A 78 4.29 2.21 -1.55
N SER A 79 3.08 2.04 -0.99
CA SER A 79 2.74 0.89 -0.14
C SER A 79 2.78 -0.45 -0.88
N GLU A 80 2.68 -0.46 -2.21
CA GLU A 80 2.82 -1.66 -3.04
C GLU A 80 4.25 -2.22 -3.00
N LEU A 81 5.27 -1.40 -2.69
CA LEU A 81 6.66 -1.87 -2.63
C LEU A 81 6.87 -2.96 -1.57
N SER A 82 5.99 -3.08 -0.57
CA SER A 82 6.04 -4.17 0.41
C SER A 82 5.41 -5.47 -0.07
N THR A 83 4.54 -5.45 -1.10
CA THR A 83 3.77 -6.63 -1.53
C THR A 83 4.63 -7.78 -2.08
N PRO A 84 5.77 -7.55 -2.77
CA PRO A 84 6.65 -8.65 -3.19
C PRO A 84 7.16 -9.49 -2.01
N PHE A 85 7.47 -8.84 -0.88
CA PHE A 85 7.99 -9.53 0.31
C PHE A 85 6.91 -10.31 1.05
N VAL A 86 5.68 -9.78 1.09
CA VAL A 86 4.51 -10.46 1.66
C VAL A 86 4.17 -11.69 0.81
N ASN A 87 4.17 -11.55 -0.51
CA ASN A 87 3.94 -12.65 -1.43
C ASN A 87 5.05 -13.71 -1.36
N LEU A 88 6.31 -13.28 -1.24
CA LEU A 88 7.44 -14.20 -1.09
C LEU A 88 7.38 -14.99 0.22
N ARG A 89 6.87 -14.39 1.30
CA ARG A 89 6.61 -15.11 2.54
C ARG A 89 5.56 -16.20 2.34
N TRP A 90 4.42 -15.88 1.72
CA TRP A 90 3.39 -16.86 1.41
C TRP A 90 3.91 -17.97 0.49
N PHE A 91 4.75 -17.62 -0.49
CA PHE A 91 5.41 -18.58 -1.38
C PHE A 91 6.26 -19.56 -0.59
N PHE A 92 7.13 -19.08 0.31
CA PHE A 92 7.95 -19.95 1.16
C PHE A 92 7.11 -20.86 2.08
N ASP A 93 6.03 -20.34 2.65
CA ASP A 93 5.09 -21.15 3.44
C ASP A 93 4.43 -22.24 2.58
N THR A 94 4.11 -21.95 1.32
CA THR A 94 3.46 -22.89 0.38
C THR A 94 4.41 -23.99 -0.11
N VAL A 95 5.68 -23.66 -0.39
CA VAL A 95 6.69 -24.67 -0.76
C VAL A 95 7.24 -25.44 0.45
N GLY A 96 6.74 -25.17 1.66
CA GLY A 96 7.13 -25.89 2.88
C GLY A 96 8.56 -25.61 3.34
N GLN A 97 9.12 -24.44 3.00
CA GLN A 97 10.47 -24.09 3.42
C GLN A 97 10.57 -23.99 4.95
N PRO A 98 11.62 -24.57 5.58
CA PRO A 98 11.79 -24.48 7.02
C PRO A 98 11.81 -23.03 7.48
N ARG A 99 11.07 -22.70 8.54
CA ARG A 99 11.04 -21.33 9.10
C ARG A 99 12.39 -20.86 9.65
N SER A 100 13.31 -21.79 9.90
CA SER A 100 14.70 -21.53 10.30
C SER A 100 15.64 -21.29 9.11
N SER A 101 15.17 -21.51 7.87
CA SER A 101 15.96 -21.27 6.67
C SER A 101 16.36 -19.81 6.57
N TRP A 102 17.62 -19.58 6.21
CA TRP A 102 18.18 -18.24 6.04
C TRP A 102 17.32 -17.38 5.08
N PHE A 103 16.81 -17.95 4.00
CA PHE A 103 15.97 -17.24 3.02
C PHE A 103 14.65 -16.74 3.63
N VAL A 104 14.01 -17.55 4.49
CA VAL A 104 12.75 -17.18 5.15
C VAL A 104 12.97 -16.08 6.17
N LEU A 105 14.06 -16.15 6.94
CA LEU A 105 14.43 -15.13 7.92
C LEU A 105 14.84 -13.82 7.25
N ALA A 106 15.65 -13.89 6.18
CA ALA A 106 16.07 -12.72 5.40
C ALA A 106 14.87 -12.01 4.76
N ASN A 107 13.94 -12.76 4.15
CA ASN A 107 12.71 -12.18 3.64
C ASN A 107 11.83 -11.61 4.76
N GLY A 108 11.73 -12.27 5.91
CA GLY A 108 10.99 -11.75 7.07
C GLY A 108 11.54 -10.41 7.58
N LEU A 109 12.86 -10.27 7.62
CA LEU A 109 13.52 -9.01 7.97
C LEU A 109 13.28 -7.93 6.90
N ALA A 110 13.51 -8.26 5.63
CA ALA A 110 13.28 -7.34 4.51
C ALA A 110 11.82 -6.88 4.44
N MET A 111 10.87 -7.80 4.59
CA MET A 111 9.44 -7.51 4.69
C MET A 111 9.16 -6.53 5.83
N THR A 112 9.73 -6.75 7.02
CA THR A 112 9.53 -5.85 8.18
C THR A 112 10.07 -4.44 7.90
N VAL A 113 11.29 -4.34 7.37
CA VAL A 113 11.94 -3.05 7.06
C VAL A 113 11.19 -2.30 5.98
N VAL A 114 10.90 -2.96 4.85
CA VAL A 114 10.21 -2.31 3.72
C VAL A 114 8.80 -1.92 4.11
N PHE A 115 8.06 -2.78 4.81
CA PHE A 115 6.72 -2.45 5.29
C PHE A 115 6.74 -1.24 6.24
N PHE A 116 7.73 -1.13 7.14
CA PHE A 116 7.89 0.05 7.99
C PHE A 116 8.11 1.31 7.17
N LEU A 117 9.10 1.28 6.26
CA LEU A 117 9.52 2.47 5.51
C LEU A 117 8.41 2.99 4.60
N VAL A 118 7.74 2.11 3.86
CA VAL A 118 6.80 2.51 2.80
C VAL A 118 5.36 2.65 3.28
N ARG A 119 5.02 2.17 4.47
CA ARG A 119 3.66 2.28 5.04
C ARG A 119 3.59 3.07 6.34
N ILE A 120 4.52 2.89 7.28
CA ILE A 120 4.44 3.51 8.61
C ILE A 120 5.21 4.84 8.66
N ALA A 121 6.45 4.86 8.16
CA ALA A 121 7.29 6.07 8.19
C ALA A 121 6.75 7.19 7.28
N VAL A 122 5.94 6.86 6.29
CA VAL A 122 5.29 7.82 5.38
C VAL A 122 4.02 8.47 5.97
N ILE A 123 3.46 7.93 7.06
CA ILE A 123 2.23 8.46 7.67
C ILE A 123 2.42 9.92 8.08
N PRO A 124 3.45 10.30 8.86
CA PRO A 124 3.61 11.68 9.31
C PRO A 124 3.77 12.67 8.14
N SER A 125 4.52 12.31 7.10
CA SER A 125 4.71 13.17 5.94
C SER A 125 3.42 13.33 5.12
N TYR A 126 2.64 12.26 4.97
CA TYR A 126 1.32 12.29 4.33
C TYR A 126 0.37 13.27 5.03
N TYR A 127 0.20 13.14 6.35
CA TYR A 127 -0.70 13.99 7.12
C TYR A 127 -0.18 15.43 7.23
N ALA A 128 1.13 15.65 7.29
CA ALA A 128 1.70 16.99 7.23
C ALA A 128 1.39 17.70 5.90
N ARG A 129 1.44 16.98 4.78
CA ARG A 129 1.02 17.52 3.47
C ARG A 129 -0.49 17.76 3.42
N MET A 130 -1.32 16.87 3.97
CA MET A 130 -2.76 17.07 4.05
C MET A 130 -3.13 18.30 4.88
N LEU A 131 -2.52 18.48 6.04
CA LEU A 131 -2.74 19.64 6.92
C LEU A 131 -2.30 20.96 6.28
N ALA A 132 -1.26 20.96 5.45
CA ALA A 132 -0.83 22.16 4.73
C ALA A 132 -1.88 22.69 3.74
N TRP A 133 -2.77 21.82 3.25
CA TRP A 133 -3.91 22.22 2.42
C TRP A 133 -5.17 22.53 3.25
N TYR A 134 -5.19 22.20 4.54
CA TYR A 134 -6.36 22.42 5.38
C TYR A 134 -6.57 23.92 5.60
N GLY A 135 -7.75 24.41 5.25
CA GLY A 135 -8.10 25.83 5.36
C GLY A 135 -7.79 26.69 4.14
N THR A 136 -7.24 26.12 3.04
CA THR A 136 -7.09 26.87 1.79
C THR A 136 -8.40 26.93 1.01
N PRO A 137 -8.63 27.97 0.17
CA PRO A 137 -9.81 28.05 -0.67
C PRO A 137 -9.93 26.88 -1.66
N GLU A 138 -8.83 26.28 -2.09
CA GLU A 138 -8.80 25.08 -2.92
C GLU A 138 -9.38 23.88 -2.16
N TYR A 139 -9.05 23.71 -0.88
CA TYR A 139 -9.61 22.66 -0.03
C TYR A 139 -11.13 22.80 0.12
N ALA A 140 -11.63 24.02 0.31
CA ALA A 140 -13.07 24.28 0.38
C ALA A 140 -13.79 23.94 -0.95
N ARG A 141 -13.14 24.17 -2.09
CA ARG A 141 -13.68 23.87 -3.44
C ARG A 141 -13.82 22.38 -3.75
N LEU A 142 -13.10 21.49 -3.05
CA LEU A 142 -13.26 20.03 -3.22
C LEU A 142 -14.66 19.54 -2.87
N GLY A 143 -15.35 20.24 -1.96
CA GLY A 143 -16.65 19.84 -1.45
C GLY A 143 -16.57 18.72 -0.41
N LEU A 144 -17.55 18.71 0.51
CA LEU A 144 -17.57 17.83 1.68
C LEU A 144 -17.46 16.34 1.31
N ALA A 145 -18.14 15.91 0.23
CA ALA A 145 -18.13 14.52 -0.21
C ALA A 145 -16.72 14.03 -0.57
N VAL A 146 -15.91 14.85 -1.27
CA VAL A 146 -14.54 14.46 -1.64
C VAL A 146 -13.62 14.48 -0.42
N GLN A 147 -13.80 15.45 0.49
CA GLN A 147 -13.02 15.51 1.73
C GLN A 147 -13.26 14.26 2.59
N VAL A 148 -14.52 13.85 2.77
CA VAL A 148 -14.88 12.64 3.53
C VAL A 148 -14.36 11.38 2.83
N ALA A 149 -14.58 11.25 1.51
CA ALA A 149 -14.10 10.11 0.73
C ALA A 149 -12.57 10.02 0.65
N TRP A 150 -11.86 11.12 0.90
CA TRP A 150 -10.41 11.12 1.03
C TRP A 150 -9.95 10.74 2.45
N ILE A 151 -10.49 11.39 3.48
CA ILE A 151 -9.98 11.26 4.86
C ILE A 151 -10.36 9.91 5.47
N VAL A 152 -11.62 9.47 5.30
CA VAL A 152 -12.14 8.26 5.97
C VAL A 152 -11.43 6.98 5.48
N PRO A 153 -11.37 6.70 4.16
CA PRO A 153 -10.58 5.58 3.64
C PRO A 153 -9.10 5.67 4.02
N SER A 154 -8.50 6.86 3.99
CA SER A 154 -7.09 7.03 4.36
C SER A 154 -6.84 6.59 5.79
N LEU A 155 -7.63 7.05 6.77
CA LEU A 155 -7.50 6.65 8.17
C LEU A 155 -7.72 5.14 8.36
N ALA A 156 -8.73 4.57 7.71
CA ALA A 156 -9.01 3.14 7.79
C ALA A 156 -7.81 2.29 7.30
N LEU A 157 -7.19 2.71 6.19
CA LEU A 157 -6.00 2.05 5.64
C LEU A 157 -4.80 2.16 6.59
N GLU A 158 -4.62 3.27 7.31
CA GLU A 158 -3.54 3.39 8.29
C GLU A 158 -3.72 2.49 9.50
N VAL A 159 -4.93 2.43 10.05
CA VAL A 159 -5.22 1.52 11.15
C VAL A 159 -4.89 0.09 10.75
N LEU A 160 -5.25 -0.28 9.52
CA LEU A 160 -4.96 -1.62 9.00
C LEU A 160 -3.45 -1.85 8.82
N ASN A 161 -2.71 -0.88 8.29
CA ASN A 161 -1.25 -0.95 8.19
C ASN A 161 -0.58 -1.13 9.56
N LEU A 162 -1.06 -0.43 10.60
CA LEU A 162 -0.55 -0.58 11.96
C LEU A 162 -0.83 -1.99 12.52
N VAL A 163 -2.04 -2.51 12.31
CA VAL A 163 -2.40 -3.89 12.71
C VAL A 163 -1.51 -4.92 12.01
N TRP A 164 -1.26 -4.76 10.71
CA TRP A 164 -0.38 -5.64 9.96
C TRP A 164 1.07 -5.54 10.41
N MET A 165 1.57 -4.32 10.67
CA MET A 165 2.91 -4.12 11.21
C MET A 165 3.09 -4.88 12.54
N TYR A 166 2.13 -4.75 13.45
CA TYR A 166 2.16 -5.48 14.71
C TYR A 166 2.21 -7.00 14.49
N LYS A 167 1.39 -7.53 13.58
CA LYS A 167 1.39 -8.97 13.23
C LYS A 167 2.72 -9.42 12.62
N ILE A 168 3.32 -8.61 11.75
CA ILE A 168 4.61 -8.88 11.10
C ILE A 168 5.72 -8.95 12.15
N ILE A 169 5.87 -7.92 12.99
CA ILE A 169 6.90 -7.87 14.04
C ILE A 169 6.75 -9.05 15.00
N ARG A 170 5.51 -9.32 15.46
CA ARG A 170 5.24 -10.45 16.36
C ARG A 170 5.57 -11.80 15.72
N GLY A 171 5.26 -11.96 14.43
CA GLY A 171 5.60 -13.16 13.66
C GLY A 171 7.11 -13.36 13.53
N PHE A 172 7.83 -12.29 13.17
CA PHE A 172 9.29 -12.30 13.03
C PHE A 172 9.98 -12.60 14.36
N TYR A 173 9.58 -11.92 15.45
CA TYR A 173 10.13 -12.15 16.78
C TYR A 173 9.95 -13.61 17.24
N ARG A 174 8.77 -14.20 17.01
CA ARG A 174 8.52 -15.62 17.33
C ARG A 174 9.42 -16.57 16.53
N ALA A 175 9.66 -16.27 15.26
CA ALA A 175 10.53 -17.07 14.40
C ALA A 175 12.00 -16.96 14.82
N PHE A 176 12.42 -15.81 15.37
CA PHE A 176 13.80 -15.56 15.79
C PHE A 176 14.12 -16.07 17.21
N CYS A 177 13.15 -16.03 18.12
CA CYS A 177 13.36 -16.44 19.51
C CYS A 177 13.19 -17.95 19.76
N ARG A 178 12.27 -18.64 19.05
CA ARG A 178 12.07 -20.10 19.19
C ARG A 178 13.27 -20.99 18.81
N PRO A 179 14.13 -20.66 17.84
CA PRO A 179 15.32 -21.45 17.51
C PRO A 179 16.31 -21.58 18.68
N ARG A 180 16.30 -20.62 19.62
CA ARG A 180 17.25 -20.58 20.73
C ARG A 180 16.89 -21.57 21.84
N GLU A 181 15.60 -21.79 22.09
CA GLU A 181 15.12 -22.76 23.09
C GLU A 181 15.47 -24.21 22.70
N HIS A 182 15.36 -24.57 21.42
CA HIS A 182 15.72 -25.93 20.95
C HIS A 182 17.24 -26.18 21.02
N LYS A 183 18.08 -25.16 20.76
CA LYS A 183 19.54 -25.29 20.92
C LYS A 183 19.97 -25.36 22.39
N LEU A 184 19.31 -24.62 23.28
CA LEU A 184 19.58 -24.66 24.72
C LEU A 184 19.13 -25.97 25.39
N ALA A 185 18.04 -26.58 24.90
CA ALA A 185 17.54 -27.87 25.38
C ALA A 185 18.43 -29.06 24.97
N CYS A 186 18.96 -29.09 23.75
CA CYS A 186 19.91 -30.13 23.33
C CYS A 186 21.31 -29.95 23.93
N GLY A 187 21.76 -28.72 24.23
CA GLY A 187 23.09 -28.47 24.79
C GLY A 187 23.25 -28.74 26.29
N HIS A 188 22.19 -29.13 26.99
CA HIS A 188 22.22 -29.55 28.41
C HIS A 188 22.12 -31.07 28.60
N SER A 189 22.15 -31.84 27.50
CA SER A 189 22.07 -33.31 27.52
C SER A 189 23.43 -34.01 27.36
N ASP A 190 24.53 -33.24 27.38
CA ASP A 190 25.91 -33.73 27.29
C ASP A 190 26.66 -33.54 28.62
#